data_AF-A0AB73FM19-F1
#
_entry.id   AF-A0AB73FM19-F1
#
_cell.length_a   1.000
_cell.length_b   1.000
_cell.length_c   1.000
_cell.angle_alpha   90.00
_cell.angle_beta   90.00
_cell.angle_gamma   90.00
#
_symmetry.space_group_name_H-M   'P 1'
#
loop_
_entity.id
_entity.type
_entity.pdbx_description
1 polymer ?
#
loop_
_entity_poly.entity_id
_entity_poly.type
_entity_poly.pdbx_seq_one_letter_code
_entity_poly.pdbx_strand_id
1 'polypeptide(L)'
;MRYNISHIFGVLVGIPVAFLTSIFGMIALDVSFLIDMSIGIVGFLMTYLPIQKLTSRKYLNEIGLTRKDYRYIRNQLNHKHQKLRGILKTYVNIRSIKDFRQINDIYQISRSIYTTVRQRPASFYKVEGFFYSHIDNALNLVDAYTRLAKMPKKSINEQQKLEQTRITLDEVKRTLIADLKRLNEDDYERLDIEMELNKLHQKHHQD
;
A
#
# COMPACT_ATOMS: atom_id res chain seq x y z
N MET A 1 4.14 -6.54 -2.69
CA MET A 1 4.15 -7.07 -1.31
C MET A 1 5.47 -7.80 -1.10
N ARG A 2 6.60 -7.07 -1.14
CA ARG A 2 7.95 -7.63 -1.34
C ARG A 2 8.58 -8.23 -0.07
N TYR A 3 8.13 -7.87 1.12
CA TYR A 3 8.63 -8.48 2.36
C TYR A 3 8.24 -9.96 2.52
N ASN A 4 7.07 -10.38 2.05
CA ASN A 4 6.68 -11.81 2.09
C ASN A 4 7.46 -12.62 1.05
N ILE A 5 8.08 -11.96 0.06
CA ILE A 5 8.90 -12.62 -0.96
C ILE A 5 10.16 -13.23 -0.32
N SER A 6 10.67 -12.69 0.79
CA SER A 6 11.78 -13.31 1.53
C SER A 6 11.43 -14.69 2.09
N HIS A 7 10.17 -14.90 2.49
CA HIS A 7 9.69 -16.19 2.96
C HIS A 7 9.52 -17.15 1.78
N ILE A 8 9.01 -16.66 0.65
CA ILE A 8 8.89 -17.45 -0.59
C ILE A 8 10.28 -17.91 -1.07
N PHE A 9 11.28 -17.03 -1.12
CA PHE A 9 12.66 -17.41 -1.46
C PHE A 9 13.24 -18.42 -0.47
N GLY A 10 13.03 -18.21 0.83
CA GLY A 10 13.46 -19.16 1.86
C GLY A 10 12.85 -20.54 1.66
N VAL A 11 11.56 -20.62 1.35
CA VAL A 11 10.86 -21.89 1.11
C VAL A 11 11.29 -22.53 -0.20
N LEU A 12 11.43 -21.73 -1.27
CA LEU A 12 11.84 -22.20 -2.60
C LEU A 12 13.21 -22.88 -2.58
N VAL A 13 14.16 -22.36 -1.79
CA VAL A 13 15.49 -22.98 -1.64
C VAL A 13 15.47 -24.05 -0.54
N GLY A 14 14.72 -23.85 0.55
CA GLY A 14 14.68 -24.78 1.67
C GLY A 14 14.06 -26.14 1.33
N ILE A 15 13.01 -26.18 0.50
CA ILE A 15 12.34 -27.45 0.14
C ILE A 15 13.29 -28.39 -0.62
N PRO A 16 13.96 -27.98 -1.72
CA PRO A 16 14.95 -28.83 -2.40
C PRO A 16 16.06 -29.31 -1.47
N VAL A 17 16.57 -28.44 -0.60
CA VAL A 17 17.60 -28.84 0.37
C VAL A 17 17.07 -29.90 1.33
N ALA A 18 15.86 -29.75 1.86
CA ALA A 18 15.23 -30.74 2.73
C ALA A 18 15.11 -32.11 2.05
N PHE A 19 14.66 -32.13 0.78
CA PHE A 19 14.55 -33.34 -0.02
C PHE A 19 15.93 -33.99 -0.26
N LEU A 20 16.94 -33.20 -0.65
CA LEU A 20 18.30 -33.71 -0.88
C LEU A 20 18.92 -34.26 0.41
N THR A 21 18.73 -33.58 1.55
CA THR A 21 19.25 -34.06 2.84
C THR A 21 18.56 -35.33 3.32
N SER A 22 17.27 -35.50 3.02
CA SER A 22 16.48 -36.70 3.35
C SER A 22 16.85 -37.88 2.44
N ILE A 23 16.99 -37.67 1.13
CA ILE A 23 17.47 -38.70 0.20
C ILE A 23 18.90 -39.15 0.58
N PHE A 24 19.78 -38.21 0.94
CA PHE A 24 21.12 -38.53 1.39
C PHE A 24 21.12 -39.30 2.72
N GLY A 25 20.27 -38.92 3.67
CA GLY A 25 20.12 -39.63 4.93
C GLY A 25 19.69 -41.07 4.74
N MET A 26 18.64 -41.31 3.94
CA MET A 26 18.18 -42.68 3.64
C MET A 26 19.23 -43.53 2.92
N ILE A 27 19.92 -42.99 1.91
CA ILE A 27 20.81 -43.79 1.05
C ILE A 27 22.20 -43.96 1.67
N ALA A 28 22.80 -42.90 2.21
CA ALA A 28 24.19 -42.90 2.64
C ALA A 28 24.36 -43.23 4.13
N LEU A 29 23.36 -42.92 4.97
CA LEU A 29 23.43 -43.09 6.42
C LEU A 29 22.52 -44.21 6.94
N ASP A 30 21.66 -44.79 6.09
CA ASP A 30 20.72 -45.87 6.42
C ASP A 30 19.93 -45.61 7.72
N VAL A 31 19.54 -44.34 7.91
CA VAL A 31 18.79 -43.89 9.09
C VAL A 31 17.31 -44.22 8.95
N SER A 32 16.68 -44.55 10.08
CA SER A 32 15.25 -44.86 10.11
C SER A 32 14.41 -43.68 9.61
N PHE A 33 13.26 -43.98 9.02
CA PHE A 33 12.37 -42.99 8.41
C PHE A 33 12.04 -41.79 9.31
N LEU A 34 11.81 -42.02 10.61
CA LEU A 34 11.51 -40.94 11.56
C LEU A 34 12.71 -40.01 11.80
N ILE A 35 13.92 -40.57 11.85
CA ILE A 35 15.15 -39.81 12.01
C ILE A 35 15.43 -39.02 10.73
N ASP A 36 15.23 -39.63 9.57
CA ASP A 36 15.43 -38.96 8.29
C ASP A 36 14.46 -37.78 8.06
N MET A 37 13.20 -37.92 8.47
CA MET A 37 12.24 -36.81 8.46
C MET A 37 12.72 -35.64 9.32
N SER A 38 13.34 -35.92 10.47
CA SER A 38 13.92 -34.88 11.33
C SER A 38 15.12 -34.21 10.68
N ILE A 39 15.97 -34.96 9.96
CA ILE A 39 17.11 -34.42 9.19
C ILE A 39 16.62 -33.50 8.09
N GLY A 40 15.58 -33.88 7.35
CA GLY A 40 14.95 -33.02 6.34
C GLY A 40 14.40 -31.71 6.92
N ILE A 41 13.73 -31.77 8.07
CA ILE A 41 13.24 -30.57 8.78
C ILE A 41 14.40 -29.67 9.22
N VAL A 42 15.47 -30.25 9.76
CA VAL A 42 16.68 -29.51 10.16
C VAL A 42 17.34 -28.86 8.94
N GLY A 43 17.50 -29.60 7.83
CA GLY A 43 18.04 -29.08 6.57
C GLY A 43 17.20 -27.93 6.00
N PHE A 44 15.87 -28.06 6.05
CA PHE A 44 14.96 -26.98 5.70
C PHE A 44 15.20 -25.74 6.56
N LEU A 45 15.18 -25.87 7.89
CA LEU A 45 15.32 -24.74 8.81
C LEU A 45 16.70 -24.07 8.71
N MET A 46 17.76 -24.87 8.58
CA MET A 46 19.14 -24.40 8.41
C MET A 46 19.31 -23.54 7.17
N THR A 47 18.52 -23.79 6.13
CA THR A 47 18.57 -23.03 4.87
C THR A 47 17.57 -21.88 4.86
N TYR A 48 16.34 -22.13 5.32
CA TYR A 48 15.25 -21.17 5.33
C TYR A 48 15.56 -19.92 6.17
N LEU A 49 16.01 -20.11 7.41
CA LEU A 49 16.24 -19.02 8.36
C LEU A 49 17.28 -17.99 7.89
N PRO A 50 18.49 -18.38 7.43
CA PRO A 50 19.47 -17.41 6.94
C PRO A 50 19.00 -16.71 5.67
N ILE A 51 18.42 -17.43 4.70
CA ILE A 51 17.91 -16.84 3.45
C ILE A 51 16.81 -15.81 3.73
N GLN A 52 15.85 -16.18 4.58
CA GLN A 52 14.76 -15.28 4.98
C GLN A 52 15.31 -14.02 5.66
N LYS A 53 16.28 -14.17 6.58
CA LYS A 53 16.87 -13.06 7.33
C LYS A 53 17.69 -12.11 6.44
N LEU A 54 18.53 -12.66 5.55
CA LEU A 54 19.36 -11.89 4.62
C LEU A 54 18.50 -11.15 3.59
N THR A 55 17.57 -11.85 2.94
CA THR A 55 16.70 -11.26 1.92
C THR A 55 15.82 -10.16 2.50
N SER A 56 15.26 -10.38 3.69
CA SER A 56 14.45 -9.35 4.38
C SER A 56 15.28 -8.13 4.77
N ARG A 57 16.52 -8.31 5.24
CA ARG A 57 17.41 -7.20 5.58
C ARG A 57 17.82 -6.42 4.34
N LYS A 58 18.18 -7.12 3.25
CA LYS A 58 18.52 -6.50 1.97
C LYS A 58 17.37 -5.63 1.47
N TYR A 59 16.16 -6.17 1.41
CA TYR A 59 14.97 -5.41 1.00
C TYR A 59 14.72 -4.17 1.87
N LEU A 60 14.84 -4.31 3.19
CA LEU A 60 14.64 -3.19 4.11
C LEU A 60 15.70 -2.10 3.94
N ASN A 61 16.96 -2.50 3.71
CA ASN A 61 18.06 -1.58 3.43
C ASN A 61 17.86 -0.87 2.07
N GLU A 62 17.43 -1.60 1.03
CA GLU A 62 17.14 -1.04 -0.30
C GLU A 62 16.08 0.05 -0.28
N ILE A 63 15.06 -0.10 0.58
CA ILE A 63 13.99 0.91 0.73
C ILE A 63 14.27 1.90 1.87
N GLY A 64 15.43 1.81 2.53
CA GLY A 64 15.84 2.71 3.61
C GLY A 64 14.97 2.65 4.88
N LEU A 65 14.31 1.52 5.16
CA LEU A 65 13.43 1.38 6.33
C LEU A 65 14.00 0.42 7.36
N THR A 66 13.85 0.76 8.65
CA THR A 66 14.09 -0.23 9.70
C THR A 66 12.94 -1.24 9.78
N ARG A 67 13.18 -2.39 10.44
CA ARG A 67 12.13 -3.39 10.71
C ARG A 67 10.95 -2.80 11.50
N LYS A 68 11.25 -1.88 12.42
CA LYS A 68 10.24 -1.23 13.26
C LYS A 68 9.37 -0.31 12.42
N ASP A 69 10.00 0.52 11.58
CA ASP A 69 9.30 1.45 10.67
C ASP A 69 8.42 0.72 9.68
N TYR A 70 8.96 -0.33 9.04
CA TYR A 70 8.17 -1.14 8.11
C TYR A 70 6.94 -1.76 8.78
N ARG A 71 7.09 -2.29 10.00
CA ARG A 71 5.97 -2.84 10.77
C ARG A 71 4.95 -1.76 11.13
N TYR A 72 5.42 -0.59 11.53
CA TYR A 72 4.59 0.55 11.85
C TYR A 72 3.74 0.98 10.65
N ILE A 73 4.39 1.23 9.50
CA ILE A 73 3.74 1.59 8.24
C ILE A 73 2.71 0.52 7.82
N ARG A 74 3.08 -0.76 7.96
CA ARG A 74 2.18 -1.87 7.65
C ARG A 74 0.94 -1.87 8.53
N ASN A 75 1.09 -1.61 9.83
CA ASN A 75 -0.03 -1.52 10.76
C ASN A 75 -0.93 -0.33 10.41
N GLN A 76 -0.35 0.83 10.10
CA GLN A 76 -1.11 2.01 9.65
C GLN A 76 -1.90 1.73 8.37
N LEU A 77 -1.26 1.15 7.36
CA LEU A 77 -1.93 0.73 6.12
C LEU A 77 -3.10 -0.22 6.40
N ASN A 78 -2.91 -1.22 7.26
CA ASN A 78 -3.97 -2.17 7.59
C ASN A 78 -5.15 -1.49 8.31
N HIS A 79 -4.88 -0.59 9.25
CA HIS A 79 -5.91 0.13 9.99
C HIS A 79 -6.71 1.06 9.05
N LYS A 80 -6.04 1.82 8.20
CA LYS A 80 -6.68 2.80 7.31
C LYS A 80 -7.36 2.19 6.09
N HIS A 81 -7.02 0.94 5.73
CA HIS A 81 -7.74 0.19 4.71
C HIS A 81 -9.24 0.01 5.05
N GLN A 82 -9.58 -0.13 6.33
CA GLN A 82 -10.99 -0.18 6.74
C GLN A 82 -11.71 1.15 6.48
N LYS A 83 -11.03 2.28 6.67
CA LYS A 83 -11.56 3.62 6.41
C LYS A 83 -11.82 3.85 4.92
N LEU A 84 -10.87 3.43 4.06
CA LEU A 84 -11.05 3.42 2.61
C LEU A 84 -12.28 2.59 2.18
N ARG A 85 -12.47 1.41 2.78
CA ARG A 85 -13.67 0.58 2.57
C ARG A 85 -14.94 1.24 3.11
N GLY A 86 -14.84 2.02 4.18
CA GLY A 86 -15.93 2.85 4.70
C GLY A 86 -16.42 3.82 3.64
N ILE A 87 -15.50 4.62 3.06
CA ILE A 87 -15.82 5.55 1.98
C ILE A 87 -16.49 4.80 0.83
N LEU A 88 -15.95 3.62 0.45
CA LEU A 88 -16.53 2.74 -0.58
C LEU A 88 -17.95 2.24 -0.24
N LYS A 89 -18.24 1.90 1.02
CA LYS A 89 -19.55 1.40 1.41
C LYS A 89 -20.62 2.48 1.30
N THR A 90 -20.25 3.73 1.55
CA THR A 90 -21.15 4.89 1.51
C THR A 90 -21.67 5.18 0.08
N TYR A 91 -21.05 4.60 -0.95
CA TYR A 91 -21.44 4.67 -2.36
C TYR A 91 -22.82 4.11 -2.69
N VAL A 92 -23.22 2.99 -2.05
CA VAL A 92 -24.39 2.18 -2.47
C VAL A 92 -25.72 2.93 -2.26
N ASN A 93 -25.64 4.14 -1.72
CA ASN A 93 -26.71 4.81 -1.05
C ASN A 93 -26.97 6.21 -1.60
N ILE A 94 -26.16 6.70 -2.55
CA ILE A 94 -26.26 8.07 -3.08
C ILE A 94 -27.24 8.11 -4.25
N ARG A 95 -28.23 9.02 -4.21
CA ARG A 95 -29.24 9.19 -5.29
C ARG A 95 -28.86 10.24 -6.33
N SER A 96 -27.94 11.15 -6.01
CA SER A 96 -27.51 12.24 -6.89
C SER A 96 -26.23 11.86 -7.64
N ILE A 97 -26.24 11.99 -8.97
CA ILE A 97 -25.08 11.71 -9.84
C ILE A 97 -23.91 12.65 -9.51
N LYS A 98 -24.19 13.91 -9.18
CA LYS A 98 -23.17 14.91 -8.84
C LYS A 98 -22.46 14.53 -7.54
N ASP A 99 -23.21 14.06 -6.56
CA ASP A 99 -22.68 13.64 -5.25
C ASP A 99 -21.91 12.32 -5.38
N PHE A 100 -22.41 11.42 -6.23
CA PHE A 100 -21.74 10.18 -6.57
C PHE A 100 -20.36 10.44 -7.15
N ARG A 101 -20.26 11.34 -8.14
CA ARG A 101 -18.97 11.69 -8.76
C ARG A 101 -17.98 12.23 -7.73
N GLN A 102 -18.40 13.18 -6.91
CA GLN A 102 -17.54 13.81 -5.91
C GLN A 102 -16.98 12.81 -4.89
N ILE A 103 -17.83 11.94 -4.35
CA ILE A 103 -17.42 10.90 -3.40
C ILE A 103 -16.55 9.85 -4.10
N ASN A 104 -16.86 9.54 -5.36
CA ASN A 104 -16.06 8.62 -6.14
C ASN A 104 -14.63 9.12 -6.38
N ASP A 105 -14.47 10.40 -6.68
CA ASP A 105 -13.15 11.01 -6.83
C ASP A 105 -12.37 10.91 -5.52
N ILE A 106 -12.99 11.23 -4.38
CA ILE A 106 -12.36 11.13 -3.04
C ILE A 106 -11.83 9.71 -2.79
N TYR A 107 -12.63 8.68 -3.03
CA TYR A 107 -12.20 7.30 -2.88
C TYR A 107 -11.12 6.89 -3.88
N GLN A 108 -11.24 7.26 -5.16
CA GLN A 108 -10.25 6.89 -6.17
C GLN A 108 -8.87 7.48 -5.82
N ILE A 109 -8.83 8.75 -5.42
CA ILE A 109 -7.60 9.41 -4.97
C ILE A 109 -7.08 8.73 -3.69
N SER A 110 -7.93 8.52 -2.69
CA SER A 110 -7.56 7.84 -1.43
C SER A 110 -7.02 6.43 -1.68
N ARG A 111 -7.64 5.69 -2.59
CA ARG A 111 -7.21 4.36 -3.02
C ARG A 111 -5.85 4.43 -3.68
N SER A 112 -5.63 5.39 -4.57
CA SER A 112 -4.35 5.60 -5.25
C SER A 112 -3.22 5.87 -4.25
N ILE A 113 -3.43 6.77 -3.29
CA ILE A 113 -2.48 7.04 -2.19
C ILE A 113 -2.19 5.75 -1.41
N TYR A 114 -3.23 5.05 -0.97
CA TYR A 114 -3.10 3.79 -0.24
C TYR A 114 -2.31 2.74 -1.02
N THR A 115 -2.63 2.53 -2.31
CA THR A 115 -1.96 1.54 -3.15
C THR A 115 -0.51 1.92 -3.43
N THR A 116 -0.23 3.20 -3.65
CA THR A 116 1.12 3.70 -3.90
C THR A 116 2.02 3.49 -2.70
N VAL A 117 1.55 3.83 -1.49
CA VAL A 117 2.32 3.59 -0.25
C VAL A 117 2.42 2.11 0.09
N ARG A 118 1.39 1.30 -0.23
CA ARG A 118 1.48 -0.16 -0.09
C ARG A 118 2.53 -0.78 -1.03
N GLN A 119 2.76 -0.19 -2.20
CA GLN A 119 3.76 -0.63 -3.16
C GLN A 119 5.15 -0.09 -2.81
N ARG A 120 5.24 1.17 -2.39
CA ARG A 120 6.45 1.88 -1.96
C ARG A 120 6.29 2.34 -0.49
N PRO A 121 6.61 1.48 0.49
CA PRO A 121 6.40 1.81 1.91
C PRO A 121 7.21 3.01 2.40
N ALA A 122 8.39 3.26 1.84
CA ALA A 122 9.25 4.38 2.22
C ALA A 122 8.58 5.75 2.02
N SER A 123 7.71 5.86 1.00
CA SER A 123 6.91 7.06 0.71
C SER A 123 5.86 7.39 1.77
N PHE A 124 5.61 6.52 2.76
CA PHE A 124 4.65 6.77 3.83
C PHE A 124 4.89 8.12 4.50
N TYR A 125 6.15 8.44 4.82
CA TYR A 125 6.52 9.67 5.54
C TYR A 125 6.29 10.94 4.71
N LYS A 126 6.25 10.86 3.37
CA LYS A 126 5.90 12.00 2.51
C LYS A 126 4.44 12.44 2.66
N VAL A 127 3.58 11.52 3.08
CA VAL A 127 2.12 11.71 3.17
C VAL A 127 1.56 11.16 4.46
N GLU A 128 2.32 11.19 5.54
CA GLU A 128 1.88 10.62 6.81
C GLU A 128 0.58 11.30 7.31
N GLY A 129 0.42 12.60 7.02
CA GLY A 129 -0.80 13.37 7.30
C GLY A 129 -2.07 12.76 6.69
N PHE A 130 -1.97 12.12 5.51
CA PHE A 130 -3.07 11.38 4.91
C PHE A 130 -3.53 10.24 5.83
N PHE A 131 -2.59 9.44 6.32
CA PHE A 131 -2.87 8.30 7.18
C PHE A 131 -3.29 8.74 8.56
N TYR A 132 -2.79 9.86 9.09
CA TYR A 132 -3.16 10.32 10.43
C TYR A 132 -4.49 11.06 10.49
N SER A 133 -4.85 11.83 9.46
CA SER A 133 -5.99 12.75 9.56
C SER A 133 -6.85 12.84 8.31
N HIS A 134 -6.27 12.98 7.12
CA HIS A 134 -7.06 13.36 5.95
C HIS A 134 -8.07 12.29 5.53
N ILE A 135 -7.69 11.00 5.58
CA ILE A 135 -8.62 9.91 5.25
C ILE A 135 -9.76 9.76 6.27
N ASP A 136 -9.48 10.03 7.55
CA ASP A 136 -10.50 9.95 8.60
C ASP A 136 -11.48 11.12 8.49
N ASN A 137 -10.98 12.34 8.23
CA ASN A 137 -11.83 13.49 7.95
C ASN A 137 -12.71 13.26 6.71
N ALA A 138 -12.11 12.74 5.63
CA ALA A 138 -12.82 12.40 4.41
C ALA A 138 -13.96 11.41 4.68
N LEU A 139 -13.68 10.32 5.38
CA LEU A 139 -14.72 9.34 5.76
C LEU A 139 -15.82 9.99 6.58
N ASN A 140 -15.47 10.73 7.64
CA ASN A 140 -16.44 11.33 8.55
C ASN A 140 -17.38 12.30 7.82
N LEU A 141 -16.84 13.14 6.92
CA LEU A 141 -17.64 14.06 6.13
C LEU A 141 -18.50 13.35 5.09
N VAL A 142 -17.96 12.36 4.38
CA VAL A 142 -18.72 11.55 3.42
C VAL A 142 -19.88 10.83 4.11
N ASP A 143 -19.63 10.23 5.27
CA ASP A 143 -20.65 9.53 6.06
C ASP A 143 -21.71 10.49 6.61
N ALA A 144 -21.30 11.64 7.14
CA ALA A 144 -22.23 12.66 7.64
C ALA A 144 -23.09 13.23 6.50
N TYR A 145 -22.45 13.65 5.41
CA TYR A 145 -23.12 14.22 4.24
C TYR A 145 -24.17 13.26 3.67
N THR A 146 -23.77 12.02 3.36
CA THR A 146 -24.67 11.06 2.71
C THR A 146 -25.82 10.61 3.61
N ARG A 147 -25.59 10.52 4.93
CA ARG A 147 -26.65 10.22 5.91
C ARG A 147 -27.67 11.36 5.97
N LEU A 148 -27.20 12.60 6.10
CA LEU A 148 -28.07 13.78 6.22
C LEU A 148 -28.76 14.14 4.91
N ALA A 149 -28.10 13.96 3.76
CA ALA A 149 -28.66 14.21 2.44
C ALA A 149 -29.91 13.36 2.15
N LYS A 150 -30.01 12.18 2.77
CA LYS A 150 -31.17 11.28 2.64
C LYS A 150 -32.37 11.65 3.51
N MET A 151 -32.19 12.48 4.52
CA MET A 151 -33.28 12.79 5.46
C MET A 151 -34.45 13.48 4.75
N PRO A 152 -35.71 13.03 4.96
CA PRO A 152 -36.87 13.70 4.38
C PRO A 152 -37.14 15.05 5.07
N LYS A 153 -37.88 15.94 4.40
CA LYS A 153 -38.41 17.21 4.97
C LYS A 153 -37.36 18.12 5.64
N LYS A 154 -36.23 18.35 4.97
CA LYS A 154 -35.15 19.24 5.46
C LYS A 154 -35.56 20.72 5.41
N SER A 155 -35.29 21.44 6.48
CA SER A 155 -35.39 22.90 6.55
C SER A 155 -34.38 23.61 5.62
N ILE A 156 -34.61 24.90 5.35
CA ILE A 156 -33.70 25.74 4.55
C ILE A 156 -32.29 25.76 5.16
N ASN A 157 -32.18 25.89 6.48
CA ASN A 157 -30.90 25.89 7.18
C ASN A 157 -30.14 24.56 7.03
N GLU A 158 -30.84 23.43 7.03
CA GLU A 158 -30.23 22.11 6.80
C GLU A 158 -29.75 21.93 5.36
N GLN A 159 -30.49 22.45 4.38
CA GLN A 159 -30.07 22.45 2.98
C GLN A 159 -28.81 23.30 2.79
N GLN A 160 -28.75 24.49 3.39
CA GLN A 160 -27.54 25.34 3.38
C GLN A 160 -26.34 24.64 4.02
N LYS A 161 -26.53 23.96 5.16
CA LYS A 161 -25.46 23.16 5.80
C LYS A 161 -24.96 22.03 4.91
N LEU A 162 -25.84 21.37 4.16
CA LEU A 162 -25.46 20.32 3.20
C LEU A 162 -24.63 20.89 2.05
N GLU A 163 -25.00 22.06 1.51
CA GLU A 163 -24.18 22.71 0.47
C GLU A 163 -22.82 23.17 1.01
N GLN A 164 -22.76 23.69 2.24
CA GLN A 164 -21.47 24.00 2.87
C GLN A 164 -20.61 22.74 3.04
N THR A 165 -21.23 21.62 3.44
CA THR A 165 -20.55 20.32 3.58
C THR A 165 -20.03 19.85 2.22
N ARG A 166 -20.79 20.07 1.15
CA ARG A 166 -20.38 19.74 -0.21
C ARG A 166 -19.15 20.54 -0.66
N ILE A 167 -19.09 21.83 -0.35
CA ILE A 167 -17.91 22.67 -0.61
C ILE A 167 -16.71 22.15 0.19
N THR A 168 -16.92 21.80 1.46
CA THR A 168 -15.89 21.24 2.33
C THR A 168 -15.35 19.91 1.80
N LEU A 169 -16.21 19.05 1.23
CA LEU A 169 -15.78 17.82 0.56
C LEU A 169 -14.88 18.08 -0.65
N ASP A 170 -15.08 19.19 -1.38
CA ASP A 170 -14.17 19.59 -2.46
C ASP A 170 -12.81 20.06 -1.94
N GLU A 171 -12.77 20.70 -0.77
CA GLU A 171 -11.50 21.03 -0.09
C GLU A 171 -10.76 19.77 0.36
N VAL A 172 -11.47 18.81 0.96
CA VAL A 172 -10.88 17.50 1.30
C VAL A 172 -10.32 16.83 0.06
N LYS A 173 -11.07 16.82 -1.05
CA LYS A 173 -10.59 16.28 -2.32
C LYS A 173 -9.29 16.97 -2.76
N ARG A 174 -9.19 18.30 -2.67
CA ARG A 174 -7.96 19.05 -3.01
C ARG A 174 -6.78 18.65 -2.11
N THR A 175 -7.00 18.49 -0.81
CA THR A 175 -5.97 18.02 0.12
C THR A 175 -5.47 16.62 -0.26
N LEU A 176 -6.39 15.70 -0.59
CA LEU A 176 -6.03 14.36 -1.05
C LEU A 176 -5.27 14.40 -2.39
N ILE A 177 -5.63 15.28 -3.31
CA ILE A 177 -4.88 15.49 -4.56
C ILE A 177 -3.45 15.97 -4.25
N ALA A 178 -3.29 16.90 -3.31
CA ALA A 178 -1.97 17.39 -2.91
C ALA A 178 -1.11 16.27 -2.32
N ASP A 179 -1.66 15.41 -1.46
CA ASP A 179 -0.95 14.24 -0.94
C ASP A 179 -0.56 13.28 -2.07
N LEU A 180 -1.48 13.01 -3.01
CA LEU A 180 -1.16 12.15 -4.15
C LEU A 180 -0.08 12.77 -5.04
N LYS A 181 -0.06 14.09 -5.23
CA LYS A 181 1.02 14.78 -5.97
C LYS A 181 2.35 14.60 -5.26
N ARG A 182 2.41 14.84 -3.95
CA ARG A 182 3.61 14.63 -3.11
C ARG A 182 4.19 13.22 -3.22
N LEU A 183 3.34 12.22 -3.37
CA LEU A 183 3.79 10.84 -3.58
C LEU A 183 4.50 10.60 -4.91
N ASN A 184 4.19 11.40 -5.93
CA ASN A 184 4.68 11.23 -7.29
C ASN A 184 5.66 12.35 -7.70
N GLU A 185 6.00 13.29 -6.81
CA GLU A 185 6.92 14.40 -7.09
C GLU A 185 8.25 13.90 -7.69
N ASP A 186 8.92 12.96 -7.03
CA ASP A 186 10.18 12.38 -7.53
C ASP A 186 10.03 11.71 -8.91
N ASP A 187 8.85 11.14 -9.21
CA ASP A 187 8.61 10.49 -10.50
C ASP A 187 8.45 11.54 -11.62
N TYR A 188 7.84 12.69 -11.31
CA TYR A 188 7.75 13.82 -12.24
C TYR A 188 9.11 14.50 -12.45
N GLU A 189 9.88 14.72 -11.40
CA GLU A 189 11.23 15.31 -11.52
C GLU A 189 12.15 14.46 -12.41
N ARG A 190 12.09 13.13 -12.26
CA ARG A 190 12.83 12.21 -13.14
C ARG A 190 12.38 12.30 -14.58
N LEU A 191 11.08 12.38 -14.81
CA LEU A 191 10.52 12.52 -16.17
C LEU A 191 10.99 13.83 -16.82
N ASP A 192 11.01 14.93 -16.08
CA ASP A 192 11.48 16.22 -16.59
C ASP A 192 12.96 16.15 -17.00
N ILE A 193 13.81 15.53 -16.19
CA ILE A 193 15.24 15.31 -16.51
C ILE A 193 15.38 14.43 -17.77
N GLU A 194 14.65 13.31 -17.86
CA GLU A 194 14.69 12.43 -19.04
C GLU A 194 14.25 13.16 -20.31
N MET A 195 13.25 14.03 -20.21
CA MET A 195 12.78 14.86 -21.32
C MET A 195 13.82 15.91 -21.74
N GLU A 196 14.54 16.52 -20.79
CA GLU A 196 15.64 17.44 -21.09
C GLU A 196 16.83 16.74 -21.77
N LEU A 197 17.23 15.56 -21.27
CA LEU A 197 18.29 14.75 -21.87
C LEU A 197 17.95 14.36 -23.31
N ASN A 198 16.71 13.94 -23.56
CA ASN A 198 16.25 13.60 -24.92
C ASN A 198 16.32 14.81 -25.86
N LYS A 199 15.96 16.02 -25.40
CA LYS A 199 16.08 17.24 -26.20
C LYS A 199 17.55 17.55 -26.54
N LEU A 200 18.48 17.33 -25.62
CA LEU A 200 19.91 17.51 -25.86
C LEU A 200 20.43 16.52 -26.92
N HIS A 201 20.07 15.24 -26.81
CA HIS A 201 20.45 14.24 -27.80
C HIS A 201 19.90 14.55 -29.19
N GLN A 202 18.65 15.01 -29.30
CA GLN A 202 18.06 15.41 -30.58
C GLN A 202 18.81 16.58 -31.23
N LYS A 203 19.26 17.56 -30.45
CA LYS A 203 20.09 18.66 -30.96
C LYS A 203 21.45 18.15 -31.46
N HIS A 204 22.11 17.27 -30.71
CA HIS A 204 23.39 16.68 -31.10
C HIS A 204 23.34 15.78 -32.34
N HIS A 205 22.16 15.27 -32.73
CA HIS A 205 21.98 14.50 -33.95
C HIS A 205 21.56 15.35 -35.16
N GLN A 206 21.29 16.64 -34.96
CA GLN A 206 20.95 17.59 -36.02
C GLN A 206 22.13 18.47 -36.46
N ASP A 207 23.22 18.48 -35.69
CA ASP A 207 24.53 19.07 -36.01
C ASP A 207 25.48 18.00 -36.60
#